data_AF-A0A7Y3DP67-F1
#
_entry.id   AF-A0A7Y3DP67-F1
#
_cell.length_a   1.000
_cell.length_b   1.000
_cell.length_c   1.000
_cell.angle_alpha   90.00
_cell.angle_beta   90.00
_cell.angle_gamma   90.00
#
_symmetry.space_group_name_H-M   'P 1'
#
loop_
_entity.id
_entity.type
_entity.pdbx_description
1 polymer ?
#
loop_
_entity_poly.entity_id
_entity_poly.type
_entity_poly.pdbx_seq_one_letter_code
_entity_poly.pdbx_strand_id
1 'polypeptide(L)' 'MQFVDLSAQQKRIRKKLENNIHAVLDHGKYIMGPEIKTLDFTTEFKITSDGIVIEKP' A
#
# COMPACT_ATOMS: atom_id res chain seq x y z
N MET A 1 21.19 3.26 12.67
CA MET A 1 20.36 4.15 11.84
C MET A 1 19.30 3.31 11.16
N GLN A 2 18.02 3.68 11.25
CA GLN A 2 16.96 2.99 10.51
C GLN A 2 16.90 3.61 9.11
N PHE A 3 17.17 2.81 8.06
CA PHE A 3 17.21 3.27 6.67
C PHE A 3 15.87 3.91 6.22
N VAL A 4 14.75 3.43 6.78
CA VAL A 4 13.41 4.01 6.64
C VAL A 4 12.70 3.99 8.00
N ASP A 5 12.19 5.14 8.46
CA ASP A 5 11.44 5.24 9.71
C ASP A 5 9.95 4.95 9.49
N LEU A 6 9.60 3.67 9.61
CA LEU A 6 8.22 3.20 9.53
C LEU A 6 7.38 3.62 10.75
N SER A 7 8.02 3.88 11.90
CA SER A 7 7.32 4.30 13.13
C SER A 7 6.78 5.72 12.98
N ALA A 8 7.59 6.65 12.49
CA ALA A 8 7.16 8.01 12.17
C ALA A 8 6.09 8.01 11.07
N GLN A 9 6.24 7.18 10.03
CA GLN A 9 5.23 7.04 8.99
C GLN A 9 3.90 6.55 9.55
N GLN A 10 3.92 5.47 10.35
CA GLN A 10 2.72 4.90 10.95
C GLN A 10 2.04 5.91 11.87
N LYS A 11 2.79 6.63 12.72
CA LYS A 11 2.23 7.70 13.59
C LYS A 11 1.47 8.74 12.78
N ARG A 12 2.02 9.17 11.64
CA ARG A 12 1.38 10.17 10.75
C ARG A 12 0.07 9.66 10.14
N ILE A 13 -0.04 8.37 9.83
CA ILE A 13 -1.22 7.79 9.15
C ILE A 13 -2.08 6.88 10.04
N ARG A 14 -1.80 6.81 11.35
CA ARG A 14 -2.35 5.82 12.28
C ARG A 14 -3.88 5.73 12.21
N LYS A 15 -4.55 6.87 12.31
CA LYS A 15 -6.02 6.95 12.28
C LYS A 15 -6.61 6.41 10.98
N LYS A 16 -6.00 6.75 9.83
CA LYS A 16 -6.45 6.26 8.52
C LYS A 16 -6.21 4.75 8.40
N LEU A 17 -5.05 4.28 8.86
CA LEU A 17 -4.69 2.87 8.85
C LEU A 17 -5.68 2.04 9.69
N GLU A 18 -5.96 2.46 10.93
CA GLU A 18 -6.91 1.79 11.82
C GLU A 18 -8.32 1.74 11.24
N ASN A 19 -8.82 2.87 10.73
CA ASN A 19 -10.15 2.91 10.12
C ASN A 19 -10.29 1.94 8.94
N ASN A 20 -9.27 1.87 8.08
CA ASN A 20 -9.30 0.96 6.94
C ASN A 20 -9.17 -0.51 7.37
N ILE A 21 -8.37 -0.80 8.41
CA ILE A 21 -8.29 -2.16 8.99
C ILE A 21 -9.64 -2.55 9.57
N HIS A 22 -10.29 -1.67 10.34
CA HIS A 22 -11.63 -1.94 10.88
C HIS A 22 -12.64 -2.18 9.76
N ALA A 23 -12.64 -1.38 8.70
CA ALA A 23 -13.53 -1.59 7.56
C ALA A 23 -13.38 -3.02 6.97
N VAL A 24 -12.14 -3.50 6.80
CA VAL A 24 -11.85 -4.87 6.33
C VAL A 24 -12.41 -5.93 7.26
N LEU A 25 -12.24 -5.73 8.58
CA LEU A 25 -12.76 -6.64 9.59
C LEU A 25 -14.30 -6.62 9.62
N ASP A 26 -14.92 -5.46 9.46
CA ASP A 26 -16.38 -5.28 9.52
C ASP A 26 -17.10 -5.98 8.36
N HIS A 27 -16.57 -5.87 7.14
CA HIS A 27 -17.19 -6.53 5.98
C HIS A 27 -16.70 -7.97 5.75
N GLY A 28 -15.59 -8.40 6.40
CA GLY A 28 -15.10 -9.78 6.40
C GLY A 28 -14.63 -10.34 5.04
N LYS A 29 -14.34 -9.49 4.06
CA LYS A 29 -13.93 -9.90 2.69
C LYS A 29 -12.42 -9.87 2.56
N TYR A 30 -11.75 -10.86 3.14
CA TYR A 30 -10.29 -10.89 3.20
C TYR A 30 -9.61 -11.24 1.86
N ILE A 31 -10.34 -11.87 0.93
CA ILE A 31 -9.85 -12.27 -0.38
C ILE A 31 -10.59 -11.46 -1.46
N MET A 32 -9.85 -10.74 -2.30
CA MET A 32 -10.39 -9.88 -3.37
C MET A 32 -11.44 -8.87 -2.87
N GLY A 33 -11.18 -8.27 -1.71
CA GLY A 33 -12.02 -7.24 -1.11
C GLY A 33 -12.10 -5.95 -1.94
N PRO A 34 -13.06 -5.06 -1.63
CA PRO A 34 -13.25 -3.79 -2.34
C PRO A 34 -11.98 -2.92 -2.33
N GLU A 35 -11.15 -3.01 -1.29
CA GLU A 35 -9.88 -2.28 -1.15
C GLU A 35 -8.94 -2.56 -2.33
N ILE A 36 -8.90 -3.80 -2.82
CA ILE A 36 -8.05 -4.21 -3.96
C ILE A 36 -8.45 -3.49 -5.25
N LYS A 37 -9.74 -3.17 -5.42
CA LYS A 37 -10.22 -2.43 -6.59
C LYS A 37 -9.86 -0.95 -6.55
N THR A 38 -9.62 -0.41 -5.35
CA THR A 38 -9.21 0.99 -5.13
C THR A 38 -7.70 1.18 -5.13
N LEU A 39 -6.95 0.09 -4.99
CA LEU A 39 -5.52 0.05 -5.20
C LEU A 39 -5.29 -0.02 -6.71
N ASP A 40 -5.13 1.14 -7.35
CA ASP A 40 -4.71 1.20 -8.74
C ASP A 40 -3.34 0.52 -8.88
N PHE A 41 -3.31 -0.67 -9.49
CA PHE A 41 -2.07 -1.37 -9.83
C PHE A 41 -1.35 -0.76 -11.03
N THR A 42 -1.61 0.51 -11.37
CA THR A 42 -0.89 1.24 -12.43
C THR A 42 0.51 1.61 -11.95
N THR A 43 1.29 0.59 -11.61
CA THR A 43 2.74 0.67 -11.48
C THR A 43 3.27 -0.39 -12.45
N GLU A 44 3.52 0.01 -13.69
CA GLU A 44 4.23 -0.84 -14.65
C GLU A 44 5.68 -0.92 -14.19
N PHE A 45 6.05 -2.05 -13.57
CA PHE A 45 7.44 -2.33 -13.28
C PHE A 45 8.10 -2.87 -14.56
N LYS A 46 8.92 -2.06 -15.22
CA LYS A 46 9.78 -2.52 -16.30
C LYS A 46 11.12 -2.95 -15.72
N ILE A 47 11.45 -4.23 -15.94
CA ILE A 47 12.79 -4.76 -15.65
C ILE A 47 13.67 -4.37 -16.84
N THR A 48 14.67 -3.51 -16.62
CA THR A 48 15.70 -3.21 -17.62
C THR A 48 17.02 -3.87 -17.23
N SER A 49 18.00 -3.89 -18.14
CA SER A 49 19.34 -4.43 -17.88
C SER A 49 20.07 -3.77 -16.71
N ASP A 50 19.66 -2.55 -16.34
CA ASP A 50 20.38 -1.69 -15.40
C ASP A 50 19.65 -1.54 -14.05
N GLY A 51 18.50 -2.18 -13.87
CA GLY A 51 17.73 -2.20 -12.62
C GLY A 51 16.21 -2.21 -12.82
N ILE A 52 15.47 -2.17 -11.71
CA ILE A 52 14.00 -2.03 -11.72
C ILE A 52 13.68 -0.54 -11.84
N VAL A 53 13.08 -0.12 -12.96
CA VAL A 53 12.62 1.25 -13.16
C VAL A 53 11.12 1.32 -12.89
N ILE A 54 10.72 2.23 -12.00
CA ILE A 54 9.32 2.53 -11.71
C ILE A 54 8.93 3.75 -12.56
N GLU A 55 8.27 3.52 -13.69
CA GLU A 55 7.63 4.60 -14.45
C GLU A 55 6.19 4.78 -13.93
N LYS A 56 5.89 5.97 -13.41
CA LYS A 56 4.49 6.43 -13.30
C LYS A 56 4.06 6.98 -14.67
N PRO A 57 2.76 6.93 -15.01
CA PRO A 57 2.25 7.76 -16.11
C PRO A 57 2.50 9.25 -15.86
#